data_AF-A0A9J5WU24-F1
#
_entry.id   AF-A0A9J5WU24-F1
#
_cell.length_a   1.000
_cell.length_b   1.000
_cell.length_c   1.000
_cell.angle_alpha   90.00
_cell.angle_beta   90.00
_cell.angle_gamma   90.00
#
_symmetry.space_group_name_H-M   'P 1'
#
loop_
_entity.id
_entity.type
_entity.pdbx_description
1 polymer ?
#
loop_
_entity_poly.entity_id
_entity_poly.type
_entity_poly.pdbx_seq_one_letter_code
_entity_poly.pdbx_strand_id
1 'polypeptide(L)'
;MGNLYRLLKLQVEGSSLDSTSHHKMGKVGASAGVKQGMADALAEMTKRSAYFHQIEEDVKNYAKTIKQINTAITSFKTSDMSELIKFHGYVESHLEKLTDESQVLARFEDFPTKKLEELRMGAALYSKLDTIATTLRNWSIVSPIGEHLDKAESYFNKIKVEIDTLERTKDEEAKKFISHNIHFDFGILISIKELMIDVSSNCMELAMKESREAQTKENTRGGSKNGSRKLLWKAFQFAFRVYSFAGGQDDRADKLTRELAQKYKEI
;
A
#
# COMPACT_ATOMS: atom_id res chain seq x y z
N MET A 1 15.43 18.27 14.09
CA MET A 1 16.10 19.05 13.02
C MET A 1 15.45 20.41 12.70
N GLY A 2 14.29 20.80 13.25
CA GLY A 2 13.65 22.09 12.92
C GLY A 2 14.07 23.32 13.75
N ASN A 3 14.72 23.14 14.91
CA ASN A 3 15.05 24.24 15.81
C ASN A 3 16.31 25.03 15.40
N LEU A 4 17.24 24.39 14.70
CA LEU A 4 18.50 25.01 14.25
C LEU A 4 18.25 26.04 13.14
N TYR A 5 17.30 25.74 12.25
CA TYR A 5 16.91 26.63 11.16
C TYR A 5 16.22 27.91 11.67
N ARG A 6 15.38 27.80 12.70
CA ARG A 6 14.71 28.97 13.30
C ARG A 6 15.68 29.85 14.08
N LEU A 7 16.69 29.26 14.72
CA LEU A 7 17.72 30.00 15.45
C LEU A 7 18.66 30.76 14.51
N LEU A 8 19.07 30.12 13.40
CA LEU A 8 19.89 30.76 12.36
C LEU A 8 19.14 31.89 11.64
N LYS A 9 17.83 31.71 11.41
CA LYS A 9 16.99 32.75 10.79
C LYS A 9 16.84 33.99 11.68
N LEU A 10 16.64 33.81 13.00
CA LEU A 10 16.54 34.93 13.95
C LEU A 10 17.86 35.68 14.15
N GLN A 11 19.01 35.00 14.03
CA GLN A 11 20.33 35.63 14.09
C GLN A 11 20.67 36.43 12.82
N VAL A 12 20.17 36.02 11.66
CA VAL A 12 20.40 36.69 10.36
C VAL A 12 19.42 37.84 10.12
N GLU A 13 18.17 37.74 10.61
CA GLU A 13 17.10 38.71 10.28
C GLU A 13 16.91 39.86 11.28
N GLY A 14 17.73 39.98 12.33
CA GLY A 14 17.78 41.26 13.06
C GLY A 14 18.27 41.17 14.51
N SER A 15 19.46 41.68 14.76
CA SER A 15 19.88 42.21 16.05
C SER A 15 20.49 43.59 15.81
N SER A 16 19.66 44.62 15.84
CA SER A 16 20.13 46.00 16.05
C SER A 16 19.10 46.70 16.93
N LEU A 17 19.22 46.48 18.23
CA LEU A 17 18.66 47.40 19.21
C LEU A 17 19.53 48.66 19.23
N ASP A 18 18.87 49.76 18.93
CA ASP A 18 19.11 51.14 19.35
C ASP A 18 20.38 51.44 20.15
N SER A 19 21.25 52.25 19.55
CA SER A 19 22.07 53.22 20.27
C SER A 19 21.92 54.58 19.59
N THR A 20 21.22 55.48 20.27
CA THR A 20 21.00 56.89 19.95
C THR A 20 22.29 57.63 19.60
N SER A 21 22.38 58.25 18.43
CA SER A 21 23.00 59.58 18.27
C SER A 21 22.69 60.21 16.90
N HIS A 22 22.45 61.51 16.95
CA HIS A 22 22.13 62.41 15.84
C HIS A 22 23.23 62.48 14.78
N HIS A 23 22.89 62.47 13.48
CA HIS A 23 23.17 63.56 12.52
C HIS A 23 22.91 63.19 11.04
N LYS A 24 22.24 64.13 10.34
CA LYS A 24 22.39 64.56 8.93
C LYS A 24 22.35 63.54 7.78
N MET A 25 21.26 63.68 7.01
CA MET A 25 21.22 63.94 5.55
C MET A 25 22.26 63.21 4.68
N GLY A 26 21.80 62.21 3.93
CA GLY A 26 22.54 61.62 2.82
C GLY A 26 21.60 60.87 1.88
N LYS A 27 21.07 61.57 0.88
CA LYS A 27 20.30 61.00 -0.24
C LYS A 27 21.21 60.06 -1.04
N VAL A 28 21.00 58.75 -0.92
CA VAL A 28 21.54 57.75 -1.86
C VAL A 28 20.42 56.78 -2.21
N GLY A 29 19.99 56.82 -3.47
CA GLY A 29 19.00 55.89 -4.00
C GLY A 29 19.56 54.47 -3.98
N ALA A 30 18.97 53.60 -3.17
CA ALA A 30 19.34 52.20 -3.09
C ALA A 30 18.49 51.37 -4.07
N SER A 31 19.10 51.17 -5.25
CA SER A 31 18.92 50.12 -6.24
C SER A 31 17.93 48.99 -5.91
N ALA A 32 16.82 48.98 -6.64
CA ALA A 32 16.03 47.76 -6.88
C ALA A 32 16.80 46.71 -7.71
N GLY A 33 17.93 47.09 -8.34
CA GLY A 33 18.75 46.21 -9.18
C GLY A 33 19.65 45.23 -8.42
N VAL A 34 19.99 45.48 -7.15
CA VAL A 34 20.89 44.59 -6.38
C VAL A 34 20.18 43.30 -5.91
N LYS A 35 18.90 43.38 -5.55
CA LYS A 35 18.10 42.19 -5.19
C LYS A 35 17.77 41.33 -6.43
N GLN A 36 17.47 41.99 -7.55
CA GLN A 36 17.27 41.33 -8.84
C GLN A 36 18.57 40.64 -9.30
N GLY A 37 19.72 41.32 -9.19
CA GLY A 37 21.03 40.77 -9.56
C GLY A 37 21.51 39.60 -8.68
N MET A 38 21.16 39.57 -7.40
CA MET A 38 21.44 38.40 -6.54
C MET A 38 20.53 37.21 -6.86
N ALA A 39 19.26 37.45 -7.16
CA ALA A 39 18.32 36.42 -7.61
C ALA A 39 18.69 35.86 -8.99
N ASP A 40 19.11 36.73 -9.91
CA ASP A 40 19.61 36.35 -11.23
C ASP A 40 20.95 35.62 -11.14
N ALA A 41 21.87 36.04 -10.26
CA ALA A 41 23.14 35.32 -10.03
C ALA A 41 22.93 33.95 -9.35
N LEU A 42 21.98 33.84 -8.42
CA LEU A 42 21.57 32.55 -7.84
C LEU A 42 20.86 31.67 -8.86
N ALA A 43 19.99 32.23 -9.70
CA ALA A 43 19.38 31.53 -10.81
C ALA A 43 20.44 31.05 -11.81
N GLU A 44 21.46 31.86 -12.10
CA GLU A 44 22.57 31.53 -12.99
C GLU A 44 23.51 30.46 -12.39
N MET A 45 23.81 30.51 -11.09
CA MET A 45 24.54 29.45 -10.38
C MET A 45 23.76 28.13 -10.31
N THR A 46 22.44 28.20 -10.13
CA THR A 46 21.56 27.02 -10.10
C THR A 46 21.45 26.39 -11.50
N LYS A 47 21.39 27.22 -12.55
CA LYS A 47 21.39 26.81 -13.96
C LYS A 47 22.75 26.26 -14.42
N ARG A 48 23.85 26.70 -13.80
CA ARG A 48 25.21 26.15 -13.97
C ARG A 48 25.50 24.93 -13.10
N SER A 49 24.59 24.53 -12.22
CA SER A 49 24.80 23.31 -11.43
C SER A 49 24.79 22.09 -12.35
N ALA A 50 25.68 21.13 -12.07
CA ALA A 50 25.77 19.87 -12.80
C ALA A 50 24.40 19.15 -12.84
N TYR A 51 23.62 19.28 -11.77
CA TYR A 51 22.26 18.75 -11.65
C TYR A 51 21.31 19.27 -12.75
N PHE A 52 21.29 20.58 -13.01
CA PHE A 52 20.40 21.14 -14.03
C PHE A 52 20.82 20.76 -15.45
N HIS A 53 22.14 20.67 -15.68
CA HIS A 53 22.68 20.18 -16.95
C HIS A 53 22.31 18.71 -17.18
N GLN A 54 22.35 17.90 -16.13
CA GLN A 54 21.99 16.48 -16.20
C GLN A 54 20.49 16.28 -16.46
N ILE A 55 19.61 17.12 -15.90
CA ILE A 55 18.19 17.14 -16.25
C ILE A 55 17.98 17.55 -17.71
N GLU A 56 18.66 18.59 -18.19
CA GLU A 56 18.54 19.00 -19.61
C GLU A 56 19.08 17.94 -20.57
N GLU A 57 20.13 17.23 -20.17
CA GLU A 57 20.69 16.12 -20.90
C GLU A 57 19.73 14.93 -20.94
N ASP A 58 19.12 14.57 -19.81
CA ASP A 58 18.08 13.53 -19.73
C ASP A 58 16.86 13.89 -20.59
N VAL A 59 16.41 15.15 -20.55
CA VAL A 59 15.32 15.63 -21.41
C VAL A 59 15.67 15.44 -22.89
N LYS A 60 16.91 15.74 -23.31
CA LYS A 60 17.34 15.56 -24.71
C LYS A 60 17.51 14.09 -25.09
N ASN A 61 18.20 13.31 -24.27
CA ASN A 61 18.52 11.91 -24.53
C ASN A 61 17.28 11.02 -24.52
N TYR A 62 16.35 11.27 -23.59
CA TYR A 62 15.13 10.48 -23.41
C TYR A 62 13.89 11.12 -24.04
N ALA A 63 13.98 12.29 -24.70
CA ALA A 63 12.83 12.97 -25.33
C ALA A 63 11.98 12.05 -26.21
N LYS A 64 12.62 11.23 -27.06
CA LYS A 64 11.91 10.31 -27.96
C LYS A 64 11.14 9.25 -27.17
N THR A 65 11.80 8.66 -26.18
CA THR A 65 11.23 7.64 -25.29
C THR A 65 10.09 8.20 -24.44
N ILE A 66 10.27 9.38 -23.84
CA ILE A 66 9.25 10.06 -23.03
C ILE A 66 8.02 10.40 -23.88
N LYS A 67 8.20 10.88 -25.12
CA LYS A 67 7.09 11.11 -26.04
C LYS A 67 6.36 9.82 -26.39
N GLN A 68 7.08 8.73 -26.63
CA GLN A 68 6.47 7.40 -26.87
C GLN A 68 5.66 6.94 -25.65
N ILE A 69 6.21 7.08 -24.44
CA ILE A 69 5.53 6.73 -23.19
C ILE A 69 4.32 7.61 -22.96
N ASN A 70 4.40 8.92 -23.23
CA ASN A 70 3.27 9.83 -23.16
C ASN A 70 2.12 9.32 -24.06
N THR A 71 2.39 9.06 -25.33
CA THR A 71 1.38 8.53 -26.26
C THR A 71 0.84 7.18 -25.79
N ALA A 72 1.71 6.30 -25.29
CA ALA A 72 1.33 5.00 -24.76
C ALA A 72 0.39 5.14 -23.55
N ILE A 73 0.74 5.95 -22.54
CA ILE A 73 -0.08 6.19 -21.35
C ILE A 73 -1.43 6.81 -21.75
N THR A 74 -1.42 7.81 -22.64
CA THR A 74 -2.64 8.48 -23.09
C THR A 74 -3.60 7.51 -23.79
N SER A 75 -3.08 6.66 -24.67
CA SER A 75 -3.87 5.66 -25.42
C SER A 75 -4.18 4.39 -24.63
N PHE A 76 -3.46 4.11 -23.55
CA PHE A 76 -3.60 2.89 -22.77
C PHE A 76 -5.01 2.76 -22.19
N LYS A 77 -5.62 1.61 -22.43
CA LYS A 77 -6.87 1.17 -21.82
C LYS A 77 -6.70 -0.30 -21.50
N THR A 78 -7.12 -0.70 -20.31
CA THR A 78 -7.04 -2.11 -19.93
C THR A 78 -8.27 -2.52 -19.14
N SER A 79 -8.67 -3.76 -19.36
CA SER A 79 -9.57 -4.54 -18.50
C SER A 79 -8.87 -5.75 -17.87
N ASP A 80 -7.61 -6.01 -18.22
CA ASP A 80 -6.81 -7.10 -17.65
C ASP A 80 -5.74 -6.54 -16.71
N MET A 81 -5.74 -7.05 -15.47
CA MET A 81 -4.77 -6.67 -14.45
C MET A 81 -3.35 -7.14 -14.79
N SER A 82 -3.21 -8.24 -15.53
CA SER A 82 -1.90 -8.70 -16.00
C SER A 82 -1.29 -7.72 -17.01
N GLU A 83 -2.11 -7.15 -17.90
CA GLU A 83 -1.70 -6.10 -18.81
C GLU A 83 -1.39 -4.80 -18.08
N LEU A 84 -2.17 -4.45 -17.04
CA LEU A 84 -1.90 -3.30 -16.18
C LEU A 84 -0.51 -3.38 -15.53
N ILE A 85 -0.17 -4.52 -14.94
CA ILE A 85 1.13 -4.73 -14.29
C ILE A 85 2.28 -4.73 -15.30
N LYS A 86 2.12 -5.39 -16.44
CA LYS A 86 3.14 -5.39 -17.51
C LYS A 86 3.37 -3.98 -18.06
N PHE A 87 2.30 -3.23 -18.30
CA PHE A 87 2.38 -1.87 -18.81
C PHE A 87 3.01 -0.92 -17.78
N HIS A 88 2.60 -1.01 -16.52
CA HIS A 88 3.23 -0.29 -15.42
C HIS A 88 4.74 -0.57 -15.37
N GLY A 89 5.16 -1.84 -15.40
CA GLY A 89 6.57 -2.21 -15.42
C GLY A 89 7.32 -1.67 -16.66
N TYR A 90 6.69 -1.68 -17.82
CA TYR A 90 7.25 -1.05 -19.03
C TYR A 90 7.49 0.45 -18.81
N VAL A 91 6.51 1.19 -18.29
CA VAL A 91 6.65 2.64 -18.05
C VAL A 91 7.75 2.92 -17.01
N GLU A 92 7.72 2.24 -15.87
CA GLU A 92 8.70 2.44 -14.78
C GLU A 92 10.13 2.13 -15.24
N SER A 93 10.34 1.07 -16.03
CA SER A 93 11.68 0.72 -16.54
C SER A 93 12.34 1.80 -17.41
N HIS A 94 11.54 2.74 -17.93
CA HIS A 94 12.04 3.87 -18.69
C HIS A 94 12.16 5.13 -17.82
N LEU A 95 11.27 5.31 -16.83
CA LEU A 95 11.31 6.45 -15.92
C LEU A 95 12.43 6.34 -14.88
N GLU A 96 12.78 5.13 -14.43
CA GLU A 96 13.88 4.87 -13.48
C GLU A 96 15.26 5.28 -14.03
N LYS A 97 15.39 5.44 -15.36
CA LYS A 97 16.62 5.89 -16.02
C LYS A 97 16.86 7.40 -15.91
N LEU A 98 15.85 8.15 -15.46
CA LEU A 98 15.91 9.60 -15.34
C LEU A 98 16.53 9.98 -13.98
N THR A 99 17.39 11.00 -13.98
CA THR A 99 18.03 11.49 -12.76
C THR A 99 17.01 12.12 -11.80
N ASP A 100 16.04 12.83 -12.35
CA ASP A 100 14.91 13.41 -11.62
C ASP A 100 13.65 13.34 -12.49
N GLU A 101 12.84 12.30 -12.27
CA GLU A 101 11.62 12.05 -13.03
C GLU A 101 10.70 13.29 -13.03
N SER A 102 10.47 13.88 -11.86
CA SER A 102 9.51 14.99 -11.70
C SER A 102 9.95 16.21 -12.51
N GLN A 103 11.24 16.56 -12.43
CA GLN A 103 11.77 17.72 -13.17
C GLN A 103 11.87 17.47 -14.68
N VAL A 104 12.19 16.25 -15.10
CA VAL A 104 12.27 15.88 -16.52
C VAL A 104 10.87 15.85 -17.12
N LEU A 105 9.90 15.20 -16.48
CA LEU A 105 8.51 15.11 -16.96
C LEU A 105 7.82 16.48 -16.98
N ALA A 106 8.15 17.38 -16.04
CA ALA A 106 7.61 18.75 -16.01
C ALA A 106 7.99 19.59 -17.25
N ARG A 107 9.01 19.19 -18.02
CA ARG A 107 9.37 19.85 -19.30
C ARG A 107 8.50 19.44 -20.48
N PHE A 108 7.62 18.46 -20.30
CA PHE A 108 6.68 17.99 -21.32
C PHE A 108 5.26 18.43 -20.93
N GLU A 109 4.78 19.55 -21.50
CA GLU A 109 3.52 20.21 -21.12
C GLU A 109 2.27 19.30 -21.23
N ASP A 110 2.29 18.31 -22.12
CA ASP A 110 1.17 17.37 -22.34
C ASP A 110 1.39 16.00 -21.67
N PHE A 111 2.31 15.88 -20.72
CA PHE A 111 2.54 14.57 -20.09
C PHE A 111 1.36 14.19 -19.18
N PRO A 112 0.77 12.98 -19.33
CA PRO A 112 -0.44 12.57 -18.62
C PRO A 112 -0.12 12.13 -17.18
N THR A 113 0.46 13.03 -16.38
CA THR A 113 0.90 12.79 -15.00
C THR A 113 -0.22 12.22 -14.14
N LYS A 114 -1.43 12.80 -14.20
CA LYS A 114 -2.58 12.28 -13.44
C LYS A 114 -2.90 10.83 -13.79
N LYS A 115 -2.90 10.49 -15.07
CA LYS A 115 -3.17 9.12 -15.53
C LYS A 115 -2.04 8.17 -15.13
N LEU A 116 -0.79 8.62 -15.18
CA LEU A 116 0.36 7.86 -14.70
C LEU A 116 0.23 7.54 -13.20
N GLU A 117 -0.12 8.53 -12.38
CA GLU A 117 -0.32 8.30 -10.94
C GLU A 117 -1.47 7.33 -10.67
N GLU A 118 -2.57 7.40 -11.41
CA GLU A 118 -3.68 6.46 -11.30
C GLU A 118 -3.27 5.04 -11.76
N LEU A 119 -2.43 4.91 -12.79
CA LEU A 119 -1.84 3.63 -13.19
C LEU A 119 -0.95 3.04 -12.08
N ARG A 120 -0.10 3.87 -11.47
CA ARG A 120 0.76 3.48 -10.33
C ARG A 120 -0.08 3.03 -9.15
N MET A 121 -1.11 3.80 -8.78
CA MET A 121 -2.02 3.44 -7.69
C MET A 121 -2.77 2.13 -7.97
N GLY A 122 -3.31 1.96 -9.18
CA GLY A 122 -3.99 0.72 -9.58
C GLY A 122 -3.04 -0.49 -9.57
N ALA A 123 -1.83 -0.35 -10.14
CA ALA A 123 -0.84 -1.42 -10.15
C ALA A 123 -0.37 -1.79 -8.73
N ALA A 124 -0.15 -0.80 -7.87
CA ALA A 124 0.22 -1.02 -6.46
C ALA A 124 -0.90 -1.71 -5.68
N LEU A 125 -2.15 -1.28 -5.89
CA LEU A 125 -3.32 -1.91 -5.27
C LEU A 125 -3.45 -3.38 -5.68
N TYR A 126 -3.40 -3.66 -6.99
CA TYR A 126 -3.47 -5.04 -7.48
C TYR A 126 -2.32 -5.90 -6.95
N SER A 127 -1.09 -5.39 -7.00
CA SER A 127 0.10 -6.11 -6.50
C SER A 127 -0.02 -6.44 -5.01
N LYS A 128 -0.59 -5.51 -4.21
CA LYS A 128 -0.87 -5.76 -2.80
C LYS A 128 -1.87 -6.90 -2.61
N LEU A 129 -2.98 -6.88 -3.35
CA LEU A 129 -4.02 -7.91 -3.29
C LEU A 129 -3.51 -9.27 -3.78
N ASP A 130 -2.70 -9.29 -4.84
CA ASP A 130 -2.08 -10.50 -5.35
C ASP A 130 -1.06 -11.08 -4.35
N THR A 131 -0.29 -10.23 -3.66
CA THR A 131 0.61 -10.66 -2.57
C THR A 131 -0.18 -11.33 -1.44
N ILE A 132 -1.35 -10.80 -1.09
CA ILE A 132 -2.24 -11.40 -0.10
C ILE A 132 -2.76 -12.75 -0.59
N ALA A 133 -3.27 -12.81 -1.83
CA ALA A 133 -3.80 -14.02 -2.43
C ALA A 133 -2.74 -15.13 -2.52
N THR A 134 -1.53 -14.81 -2.99
CA THR A 134 -0.41 -15.76 -3.08
C THR A 134 0.04 -16.24 -1.70
N THR A 135 0.07 -15.36 -0.69
CA THR A 135 0.38 -15.74 0.69
C THR A 135 -0.65 -16.73 1.25
N LEU A 136 -1.94 -16.48 1.01
CA LEU A 136 -3.02 -17.39 1.44
C LEU A 136 -2.98 -18.72 0.69
N ARG A 137 -2.70 -18.70 -0.62
CA ARG A 137 -2.59 -19.92 -1.45
C ARG A 137 -1.43 -20.82 -1.04
N ASN A 138 -0.30 -20.21 -0.69
CA ASN A 138 0.92 -20.92 -0.28
C ASN A 138 0.98 -21.17 1.23
N TRP A 139 -0.14 -20.97 1.95
CA TRP A 139 -0.17 -21.10 3.40
C TRP A 139 0.06 -22.55 3.83
N SER A 140 1.29 -22.85 4.24
CA SER A 140 1.66 -24.19 4.69
C SER A 140 1.20 -24.41 6.13
N ILE A 141 0.26 -25.32 6.33
CA ILE A 141 -0.18 -25.72 7.66
C ILE A 141 0.58 -26.99 8.05
N VAL A 142 1.43 -26.87 9.07
CA VAL A 142 2.28 -27.97 9.56
C VAL A 142 2.00 -28.19 11.04
N SER A 143 2.11 -29.43 11.50
CA SER A 143 2.00 -29.79 12.91
C SER A 143 3.21 -29.23 13.69
N PRO A 144 3.03 -28.64 14.90
CA PRO A 144 1.80 -28.54 15.68
C PRO A 144 0.90 -27.35 15.31
N ILE A 145 -0.40 -27.61 15.16
CA ILE A 145 -1.39 -26.62 14.66
C ILE A 145 -1.61 -25.42 15.60
N GLY A 146 -1.33 -25.55 16.90
CA GLY A 146 -1.60 -24.51 17.89
C GLY A 146 -0.97 -23.15 17.57
N GLU A 147 0.33 -23.12 17.30
CA GLU A 147 1.04 -21.88 16.95
C GLU A 147 0.67 -21.36 15.55
N HIS A 148 0.35 -22.27 14.63
CA HIS A 148 -0.01 -21.93 13.26
C HIS A 148 -1.40 -21.30 13.20
N LEU A 149 -2.31 -21.75 14.07
CA LEU A 149 -3.65 -21.21 14.20
C LEU A 149 -3.62 -19.76 14.71
N ASP A 150 -2.83 -19.47 15.75
CA ASP A 150 -2.72 -18.10 16.27
C ASP A 150 -2.08 -17.15 15.21
N LYS A 151 -1.13 -17.64 14.40
CA LYS A 151 -0.58 -16.89 13.26
C LYS A 151 -1.62 -16.64 12.15
N ALA A 152 -2.40 -17.66 11.80
CA ALA A 152 -3.46 -17.56 10.81
C ALA A 152 -4.55 -16.57 11.26
N GLU A 153 -4.92 -16.59 12.55
CA GLU A 153 -5.88 -15.65 13.11
C GLU A 153 -5.36 -14.20 13.12
N SER A 154 -4.09 -13.99 13.50
CA SER A 154 -3.47 -12.65 13.42
C SER A 154 -3.45 -12.12 11.99
N TYR A 155 -3.06 -12.95 11.02
CA TYR A 155 -3.04 -12.57 9.62
C TYR A 155 -4.44 -12.28 9.09
N PHE A 156 -5.42 -13.13 9.40
CA PHE A 156 -6.82 -12.91 9.05
C PHE A 156 -7.35 -11.58 9.57
N ASN A 157 -7.09 -11.22 10.82
CA ASN A 157 -7.55 -9.95 11.37
C ASN A 157 -6.95 -8.75 10.62
N LYS A 158 -5.69 -8.83 10.17
CA LYS A 158 -5.06 -7.77 9.36
C LYS A 158 -5.72 -7.66 8.00
N ILE A 159 -5.83 -8.77 7.27
CA ILE A 159 -6.39 -8.74 5.92
C ILE A 159 -7.87 -8.39 5.94
N LYS A 160 -8.63 -8.84 6.96
CA LYS A 160 -10.02 -8.43 7.15
C LYS A 160 -10.16 -6.91 7.18
N VAL A 161 -9.35 -6.21 7.98
CA VAL A 161 -9.41 -4.74 8.07
C VAL A 161 -9.07 -4.10 6.72
N GLU A 162 -8.06 -4.60 6.02
CA GLU A 162 -7.66 -4.08 4.72
C GLU A 162 -8.74 -4.27 3.65
N ILE A 163 -9.33 -5.48 3.57
CA ILE A 163 -10.39 -5.81 2.62
C ILE A 163 -11.68 -5.06 2.97
N ASP A 164 -12.08 -4.97 4.24
CA ASP A 164 -13.28 -4.21 4.67
C ASP A 164 -13.15 -2.70 4.35
N THR A 165 -11.93 -2.16 4.44
CA THR A 165 -11.64 -0.76 4.07
C THR A 165 -11.74 -0.59 2.57
N LEU A 166 -11.14 -1.49 1.81
CA LEU A 166 -11.15 -1.46 0.35
C LEU A 166 -12.57 -1.69 -0.21
N GLU A 167 -13.38 -2.55 0.39
CA GLU A 167 -14.78 -2.75 -0.02
C GLU A 167 -15.64 -1.49 0.16
N ARG A 168 -15.31 -0.63 1.12
CA ARG A 168 -15.98 0.67 1.30
C ARG A 168 -15.55 1.70 0.28
N THR A 169 -14.29 1.69 -0.13
CA THR A 169 -13.73 2.67 -1.07
C THR A 169 -13.82 2.21 -2.53
N LYS A 170 -14.12 0.93 -2.79
CA LYS A 170 -14.12 0.33 -4.14
C LYS A 170 -14.92 1.11 -5.17
N ASP A 171 -16.09 1.64 -4.81
CA ASP A 171 -16.96 2.33 -5.77
C ASP A 171 -16.38 3.71 -6.16
N GLU A 172 -15.70 4.37 -5.22
CA GLU A 172 -15.00 5.63 -5.46
C GLU A 172 -13.72 5.40 -6.27
N GLU A 173 -12.94 4.39 -5.91
CA GLU A 173 -11.72 3.99 -6.63
C GLU A 173 -12.04 3.50 -8.05
N ALA A 174 -13.08 2.67 -8.23
CA ALA A 174 -13.55 2.23 -9.53
C ALA A 174 -13.91 3.43 -10.43
N LYS A 175 -14.63 4.42 -9.90
CA LYS A 175 -14.96 5.64 -10.65
C LYS A 175 -13.72 6.43 -11.05
N LYS A 176 -12.72 6.53 -10.18
CA LYS A 176 -11.43 7.20 -10.46
C LYS A 176 -10.63 6.47 -11.53
N PHE A 177 -10.58 5.14 -11.48
CA PHE A 177 -9.90 4.35 -12.51
C PHE A 177 -10.62 4.42 -13.85
N ILE A 178 -11.96 4.31 -13.85
CA ILE A 178 -12.78 4.39 -15.07
C ILE A 178 -12.65 5.77 -15.74
N SER A 179 -12.58 6.86 -14.98
CA SER A 179 -12.37 8.20 -15.55
C SER A 179 -11.04 8.32 -16.31
N HIS A 180 -10.07 7.46 -15.99
CA HIS A 180 -8.79 7.33 -16.68
C HIS A 180 -8.73 6.13 -17.66
N ASN A 181 -9.86 5.50 -17.98
CA ASN A 181 -9.99 4.30 -18.83
C ASN A 181 -9.26 3.05 -18.31
N ILE A 182 -9.15 2.92 -16.99
CA ILE A 182 -8.61 1.73 -16.31
C ILE A 182 -9.79 0.99 -15.68
N HIS A 183 -10.08 -0.22 -16.14
CA HIS A 183 -11.10 -1.07 -15.53
C HIS A 183 -10.43 -1.99 -14.53
N PHE A 184 -10.40 -1.58 -13.26
CA PHE A 184 -9.85 -2.38 -12.18
C PHE A 184 -10.77 -3.56 -11.85
N ASP A 185 -10.23 -4.78 -11.83
CA ASP A 185 -10.98 -5.97 -11.47
C ASP A 185 -10.97 -6.20 -9.96
N PHE A 186 -12.08 -5.86 -9.31
CA PHE A 186 -12.30 -6.11 -7.89
C PHE A 186 -12.69 -7.58 -7.58
N GLY A 187 -12.81 -8.45 -8.59
CA GLY A 187 -13.03 -9.88 -8.43
C GLY A 187 -11.96 -10.57 -7.58
N ILE A 188 -10.73 -10.03 -7.55
CA ILE A 188 -9.66 -10.49 -6.66
C ILE A 188 -10.06 -10.45 -5.18
N LEU A 189 -10.96 -9.56 -4.75
CA LEU A 189 -11.48 -9.52 -3.38
C LEU A 189 -12.29 -10.78 -3.04
N ILE A 190 -13.08 -11.26 -4.00
CA ILE A 190 -13.86 -12.49 -3.86
C ILE A 190 -12.89 -13.67 -3.77
N SER A 191 -11.89 -13.74 -4.65
CA SER A 191 -10.87 -14.80 -4.60
C SER A 191 -10.08 -14.80 -3.28
N ILE A 192 -9.75 -13.62 -2.72
CA ILE A 192 -9.12 -13.54 -1.40
C ILE A 192 -10.05 -14.09 -0.30
N LYS A 193 -11.34 -13.77 -0.33
CA LYS A 193 -12.34 -14.30 0.61
C LYS A 193 -12.47 -15.82 0.52
N GLU A 194 -12.48 -16.37 -0.70
CA GLU A 194 -12.48 -17.82 -0.94
C GLU A 194 -11.21 -18.49 -0.40
N LEU A 195 -10.03 -17.93 -0.70
CA LEU A 195 -8.75 -18.45 -0.20
C LEU A 195 -8.67 -18.42 1.33
N MET A 196 -9.26 -17.43 1.99
CA MET A 196 -9.36 -17.43 3.45
C MET A 196 -10.21 -18.59 3.96
N ILE A 197 -11.36 -18.85 3.33
CA ILE A 197 -12.22 -19.99 3.67
C ILE A 197 -11.41 -21.29 3.57
N ASP A 198 -10.63 -21.46 2.49
CA ASP A 198 -9.79 -22.63 2.28
C ASP A 198 -8.74 -22.79 3.40
N VAL A 199 -8.01 -21.72 3.72
CA VAL A 199 -7.03 -21.73 4.83
C VAL A 199 -7.70 -22.12 6.15
N SER A 200 -8.88 -21.57 6.43
CA SER A 200 -9.61 -21.88 7.66
C SER A 200 -10.11 -23.33 7.75
N SER A 201 -10.54 -23.88 6.61
CA SER A 201 -11.00 -25.27 6.51
C SER A 201 -9.83 -26.23 6.67
N ASN A 202 -8.69 -25.95 6.04
CA ASN A 202 -7.48 -26.75 6.20
C ASN A 202 -6.96 -26.71 7.66
N CYS A 203 -7.03 -25.56 8.33
CA CYS A 203 -6.70 -25.45 9.76
C CYS A 203 -7.61 -26.34 10.63
N MET A 204 -8.92 -26.34 10.34
CA MET A 204 -9.89 -27.17 11.05
C MET A 204 -9.62 -28.66 10.85
N GLU A 205 -9.38 -29.10 9.62
CA GLU A 205 -9.12 -30.51 9.30
C GLU A 205 -7.87 -31.03 10.02
N LEU A 206 -6.80 -30.25 10.05
CA LEU A 206 -5.58 -30.61 10.76
C LEU A 206 -5.76 -30.61 12.27
N ALA A 207 -6.52 -29.67 12.84
CA ALA A 207 -6.88 -29.69 14.26
C ALA A 207 -7.71 -30.94 14.62
N MET A 208 -8.63 -31.37 13.75
CA MET A 208 -9.37 -32.62 13.91
C MET A 208 -8.47 -33.85 13.83
N LYS A 209 -7.52 -33.87 12.89
CA LYS A 209 -6.55 -34.96 12.75
C LYS A 209 -5.66 -35.09 13.99
N GLU A 210 -5.04 -33.99 14.45
CA GLU A 210 -4.21 -33.99 15.65
C GLU A 210 -4.99 -34.39 16.90
N SER A 211 -6.24 -33.94 17.03
CA SER A 211 -7.10 -34.33 18.16
C SER A 211 -7.43 -35.83 18.15
N ARG A 212 -7.68 -36.43 16.98
CA ARG A 212 -7.90 -37.88 16.84
C ARG A 212 -6.63 -38.67 17.17
N GLU A 213 -5.48 -38.25 16.66
CA GLU A 213 -4.19 -38.90 16.94
C GLU A 213 -3.81 -38.83 18.43
N ALA A 214 -4.07 -37.70 19.09
CA ALA A 214 -3.88 -37.53 20.52
C ALA A 214 -4.78 -38.48 21.33
N GLN A 215 -6.06 -38.65 20.92
CA GLN A 215 -6.99 -39.57 21.57
C GLN A 215 -6.58 -41.06 21.41
N THR A 216 -6.07 -41.45 20.24
CA THR A 216 -5.55 -42.81 20.04
C THR A 216 -4.29 -43.10 20.87
N LYS A 217 -3.43 -42.09 21.10
CA LYS A 217 -2.24 -42.22 21.96
C LYS A 217 -2.60 -42.18 23.46
N GLU A 218 -3.62 -41.43 23.84
CA GLU A 218 -4.10 -41.30 25.23
C GLU A 218 -4.73 -42.57 25.80
N ASN A 219 -5.40 -43.39 24.98
CA ASN A 219 -5.96 -44.68 25.39
C ASN A 219 -4.91 -45.67 25.93
N THR A 220 -3.60 -45.36 25.78
CA THR A 220 -2.49 -46.17 26.29
C THR A 220 -1.81 -45.55 27.53
N ARG A 221 -2.00 -44.25 27.84
CA ARG A 221 -1.18 -43.54 28.85
C ARG A 221 -1.86 -42.43 29.69
N GLY A 222 -3.18 -42.23 29.61
CA GLY A 222 -3.89 -41.36 30.58
C GLY A 222 -3.48 -39.88 30.52
N GLY A 223 -3.38 -39.32 29.32
CA GLY A 223 -3.15 -37.88 29.10
C GLY A 223 -4.42 -37.01 29.27
N SER A 224 -4.22 -35.69 29.29
CA SER A 224 -5.28 -34.69 29.50
C SER A 224 -6.05 -34.33 28.22
N LYS A 225 -7.27 -34.89 28.09
CA LYS A 225 -8.34 -34.59 27.11
C LYS A 225 -8.72 -33.10 26.96
N ASN A 226 -8.15 -32.21 27.77
CA ASN A 226 -8.53 -30.79 27.84
C ASN A 226 -7.74 -29.93 26.83
N GLY A 227 -6.53 -30.34 26.43
CA GLY A 227 -5.71 -29.62 25.46
C GLY A 227 -6.25 -29.72 24.03
N SER A 228 -6.64 -30.93 23.60
CA SER A 228 -7.19 -31.18 22.26
C SER A 228 -8.56 -30.52 22.05
N ARG A 229 -9.42 -30.49 23.09
CA ARG A 229 -10.71 -29.80 23.04
C ARG A 229 -10.58 -28.29 22.91
N LYS A 230 -9.64 -27.66 23.63
CA LYS A 230 -9.36 -26.23 23.52
C LYS A 230 -8.86 -25.85 22.12
N LEU A 231 -8.00 -26.69 21.54
CA LEU A 231 -7.46 -26.48 20.19
C LEU A 231 -8.55 -26.58 19.11
N LEU A 232 -9.40 -27.60 19.19
CA LEU A 232 -10.56 -27.75 18.30
C LEU A 232 -11.52 -26.57 18.41
N TRP A 233 -11.81 -26.13 19.63
CA TRP A 233 -12.68 -24.99 19.86
C TRP A 233 -12.12 -23.70 19.25
N LYS A 234 -10.82 -23.44 19.42
CA LYS A 234 -10.15 -22.31 18.76
C LYS A 234 -10.22 -22.41 17.24
N ALA A 235 -9.93 -23.59 16.66
CA ALA A 235 -9.98 -23.79 15.20
C ALA A 235 -11.40 -23.56 14.66
N PHE A 236 -12.41 -23.97 15.42
CA PHE A 236 -13.81 -23.68 15.12
C PHE A 236 -14.13 -22.19 15.15
N GLN A 237 -13.74 -21.48 16.21
CA GLN A 237 -13.96 -20.04 16.31
C GLN A 237 -13.31 -19.30 15.14
N PHE A 238 -12.09 -19.70 14.77
CA PHE A 238 -11.39 -19.12 13.63
C PHE A 238 -12.15 -19.34 12.31
N ALA A 239 -12.49 -20.58 11.98
CA ALA A 239 -13.26 -20.89 10.77
C ALA A 239 -14.59 -20.14 10.74
N PHE A 240 -15.33 -20.12 11.84
CA PHE A 240 -16.60 -19.40 11.94
C PHE A 240 -16.45 -17.90 11.62
N ARG A 241 -15.41 -17.26 12.14
CA ARG A 241 -15.13 -15.83 11.87
C ARG A 241 -14.80 -15.58 10.39
N VAL A 242 -14.06 -16.50 9.76
CA VAL A 242 -13.69 -16.43 8.35
C VAL A 242 -14.90 -16.59 7.44
N TYR A 243 -15.73 -17.62 7.69
CA TYR A 243 -16.98 -17.83 6.96
C TYR A 243 -17.93 -16.64 7.09
N SER A 244 -18.06 -16.08 8.31
CA SER A 244 -18.88 -14.89 8.53
C SER A 244 -18.39 -13.66 7.75
N PHE A 245 -17.07 -13.55 7.57
CA PHE A 245 -16.45 -12.46 6.81
C PHE A 245 -16.58 -12.62 5.30
N ALA A 246 -16.45 -13.83 4.77
CA ALA A 246 -16.46 -14.08 3.33
C ALA A 246 -17.83 -13.90 2.67
N GLY A 247 -18.93 -13.92 3.43
CA GLY A 247 -20.27 -13.88 2.85
C GLY A 247 -21.43 -13.48 3.76
N GLY A 248 -21.17 -13.01 4.99
CA GLY A 248 -22.11 -12.24 5.81
C GLY A 248 -23.33 -13.01 6.35
N GLN A 249 -23.32 -13.34 7.65
CA GLN A 249 -24.49 -13.78 8.45
C GLN A 249 -25.53 -14.62 7.68
N ASP A 250 -25.08 -15.68 7.01
CA ASP A 250 -25.98 -16.67 6.41
C ASP A 250 -26.62 -17.50 7.55
N ASP A 251 -27.90 -17.86 7.39
CA ASP A 251 -28.69 -18.68 8.31
C ASP A 251 -27.94 -19.97 8.70
N ARG A 252 -27.04 -20.43 7.84
CA ARG A 252 -26.16 -21.58 8.06
C ARG A 252 -25.11 -21.36 9.14
N ALA A 253 -24.47 -20.18 9.17
CA ALA A 253 -23.51 -19.80 10.23
C ALA A 253 -24.24 -19.62 11.56
N ASP A 254 -25.42 -18.99 11.53
CA ASP A 254 -26.29 -18.84 12.69
C ASP A 254 -26.80 -20.19 13.22
N LYS A 255 -27.15 -21.12 12.33
CA LYS A 255 -27.55 -22.50 12.69
C LYS A 255 -26.41 -23.29 13.32
N LEU A 256 -25.20 -23.22 12.76
CA LEU A 256 -24.00 -23.87 13.35
C LEU A 256 -23.66 -23.30 14.73
N THR A 257 -23.81 -21.98 14.91
CA THR A 257 -23.62 -21.31 16.21
C THR A 257 -24.66 -21.75 17.23
N ARG A 258 -25.93 -21.89 16.82
CA ARG A 258 -27.01 -22.40 17.67
C ARG A 258 -26.82 -23.87 18.03
N GLU A 259 -26.43 -24.71 17.07
CA GLU A 259 -26.13 -26.13 17.29
C GLU A 259 -24.96 -26.32 18.29
N LEU A 260 -23.94 -25.46 18.22
CA LEU A 260 -22.85 -25.48 19.20
C LEU A 260 -23.26 -24.94 20.56
N ALA A 261 -24.04 -23.87 20.62
CA ALA A 261 -24.61 -23.38 21.88
C ALA A 261 -25.48 -24.45 22.56
N GLN A 262 -26.19 -25.27 21.78
CA GLN A 262 -26.93 -26.43 22.29
C GLN A 262 -25.98 -27.53 22.79
N LYS A 263 -24.97 -27.93 22.01
CA LYS A 263 -23.99 -28.95 22.45
C LYS A 263 -23.18 -28.52 23.67
N TYR A 264 -22.95 -27.22 23.87
CA TYR A 264 -22.29 -26.67 25.06
C TYR A 264 -23.21 -26.61 26.28
N LYS A 265 -24.54 -26.57 26.08
CA LYS A 265 -25.56 -26.62 27.15
C LYS A 265 -25.93 -28.05 27.57
N GLU A 266 -25.67 -29.04 26.72
CA GLU A 266 -25.93 -30.47 26.98
C GLU A 266 -24.77 -31.18 27.70
N ILE A 267 -23.66 -30.48 27.96
CA ILE A 267 -22.52 -30.91 28.81
C ILE A 267 -22.62 -30.21 30.15
#